data_AF-A0A1U8LM74-F1
#
_entry.id   AF-A0A1U8LM74-F1
#
_cell.length_a   1.000
_cell.length_b   1.000
_cell.length_c   1.000
_cell.angle_alpha   90.00
_cell.angle_beta   90.00
_cell.angle_gamma   90.00
#
_symmetry.space_group_name_H-M   'P 1'
#
loop_
_entity.id
_entity.type
_entity.pdbx_description
1 polymer ?
#
loop_
_entity_poly.entity_id
_entity_poly.type
_entity_poly.pdbx_seq_one_letter_code
_entity_poly.pdbx_strand_id
1 'polypeptide(L)'
;MEHLKYLNVLTLTFRSASELEKASRFNKFFSCAIEHVSLLDFRDSRSLNILALANLQNLYSIKCTNCMDLKEVKIESNIVEGARYFHSFRFVGLTYCKQMRDVSWVIFAPHLEKLLIRGCNSLEEIISEEKLDEVTESKANTNLFSRLEELDLCRLPKMKTIYYHALPFPQLKKISIVKCPMLKKLLLNSNSAKGQRLIIKGEKGWWKDVEWEDESTRTAFLPSFKPQ
;
A
#
# COMPACT_ATOMS: atom_id res chain seq x y z
N MET A 1 35.00 -6.96 10.26
CA MET A 1 33.60 -6.61 9.89
C MET A 1 33.04 -5.51 10.80
N GLU A 2 33.89 -4.61 11.34
CA GLU A 2 33.49 -3.54 12.26
C GLU A 2 33.05 -2.25 11.54
N HIS A 3 33.20 -2.18 10.22
CA HIS A 3 32.94 -0.97 9.44
C HIS A 3 31.48 -0.76 9.01
N LEU A 4 30.56 -1.68 9.34
CA LEU A 4 29.13 -1.54 9.01
C LEU A 4 28.32 -0.75 10.06
N LYS A 5 28.94 -0.31 11.17
CA LYS A 5 28.30 0.53 12.20
C LYS A 5 27.90 1.94 11.74
N TYR A 6 28.23 2.32 10.50
CA TYR A 6 27.98 3.65 9.93
C TYR A 6 27.06 3.63 8.68
N LEU A 7 26.54 2.47 8.27
CA LEU A 7 25.51 2.40 7.25
C LEU A 7 24.16 2.72 7.91
N ASN A 8 23.77 3.99 7.89
CA ASN A 8 22.57 4.45 8.60
C ASN A 8 21.26 3.85 8.07
N VAL A 9 21.25 3.26 6.88
CA VAL A 9 20.06 2.65 6.25
C VAL A 9 20.53 1.65 5.19
N LEU A 10 20.16 0.36 5.27
CA LEU A 10 20.45 -0.62 4.21
C LEU A 10 19.25 -0.83 3.29
N THR A 11 19.43 -0.54 2.00
CA THR A 11 18.48 -0.91 0.94
C THR A 11 18.99 -2.14 0.23
N LEU A 12 18.17 -3.19 0.12
CA LEU A 12 18.45 -4.36 -0.70
C LEU A 12 17.56 -4.38 -1.93
N THR A 13 18.16 -4.71 -3.07
CA THR A 13 17.45 -4.89 -4.33
C THR A 13 17.44 -6.37 -4.71
N PHE A 14 16.27 -6.91 -5.03
CA PHE A 14 16.08 -8.28 -5.47
C PHE A 14 15.45 -8.30 -6.86
N ARG A 15 15.93 -9.20 -7.71
CA ARG A 15 15.39 -9.43 -9.05
C ARG A 15 14.63 -10.74 -9.15
N SER A 16 14.64 -11.54 -8.07
CA SER A 16 14.09 -12.89 -8.07
C SER A 16 13.57 -13.29 -6.68
N ALA A 17 12.59 -14.19 -6.63
CA ALA A 17 12.04 -14.71 -5.36
C ALA A 17 13.11 -15.46 -4.58
N SER A 18 13.93 -16.24 -5.27
CA SER A 18 15.01 -17.02 -4.67
C SER A 18 16.09 -16.16 -4.02
N GLU A 19 16.40 -14.98 -4.57
CA GLU A 19 17.33 -14.03 -3.94
C GLU A 19 16.76 -13.48 -2.64
N LEU A 20 15.48 -13.12 -2.64
CA LEU A 20 14.78 -12.62 -1.45
C LEU A 20 14.71 -13.69 -0.35
N GLU A 21 14.39 -14.94 -0.70
CA GLU A 21 14.35 -16.05 0.25
C GLU A 21 15.73 -16.39 0.82
N LYS A 22 16.79 -16.29 0.01
CA LYS A 22 18.16 -16.42 0.51
C LYS A 22 18.45 -15.29 1.51
N ALA A 23 18.10 -14.05 1.15
CA ALA A 23 18.29 -12.87 1.99
C ALA A 23 17.62 -12.98 3.36
N SER A 24 16.40 -13.51 3.41
CA SER A 24 15.63 -13.67 4.65
C SER A 24 16.19 -14.71 5.61
N ARG A 25 17.10 -15.58 5.13
CA ARG A 25 17.81 -16.59 5.93
C ARG A 25 19.18 -16.13 6.42
N PHE A 26 19.67 -14.97 5.98
CA PHE A 26 20.95 -14.44 6.49
C PHE A 26 20.82 -14.08 7.98
N ASN A 27 21.94 -14.25 8.70
CA ASN A 27 22.07 -14.10 10.16
C ASN A 27 21.27 -12.90 10.72
N LYS A 28 20.61 -13.10 11.88
CA LYS A 28 19.76 -12.13 12.60
C LYS A 28 20.37 -10.72 12.72
N PHE A 29 21.69 -10.59 12.69
CA PHE A 29 22.36 -9.29 12.71
C PHE A 29 22.06 -8.42 11.46
N PHE A 30 21.95 -9.04 10.27
CA PHE A 30 21.66 -8.33 9.03
C PHE A 30 20.18 -7.98 8.86
N SER A 31 19.28 -8.81 9.39
CA SER A 31 17.84 -8.59 9.23
C SER A 31 17.33 -7.34 9.98
N CYS A 32 18.05 -6.88 11.00
CA CYS A 32 17.75 -5.62 11.70
C CYS A 32 18.30 -4.38 11.00
N ALA A 33 19.27 -4.52 10.08
CA ALA A 33 19.85 -3.38 9.36
C ALA A 33 19.08 -3.04 8.07
N ILE A 34 18.31 -4.00 7.55
CA ILE A 34 17.55 -3.85 6.29
C ILE A 34 16.26 -3.09 6.58
N GLU A 35 16.23 -1.84 6.13
CA GLU A 35 15.08 -0.94 6.29
C GLU A 35 14.33 -0.75 4.98
N HIS A 36 14.95 -1.01 3.82
CA HIS A 36 14.27 -0.88 2.54
C HIS A 36 14.51 -2.10 1.66
N VAL A 37 13.43 -2.60 1.07
CA VAL A 37 13.46 -3.66 0.06
C VAL A 37 12.94 -3.10 -1.25
N SER A 38 13.69 -3.34 -2.33
CA SER A 38 13.28 -3.01 -3.69
C SER A 38 13.24 -4.28 -4.54
N LEU A 39 12.07 -4.65 -5.03
CA LEU A 39 11.91 -5.66 -6.07
C LEU A 39 11.98 -4.95 -7.42
N LEU A 40 13.02 -5.22 -8.21
CA LEU A 40 13.26 -4.57 -9.49
C LEU A 40 13.33 -5.60 -10.60
N ASP A 41 12.53 -5.42 -11.66
CA ASP A 41 12.48 -6.36 -12.78
C ASP A 41 12.21 -7.81 -12.33
N PHE A 42 11.40 -7.97 -11.29
CA PHE A 42 11.07 -9.27 -10.69
C PHE A 42 10.16 -10.07 -11.62
N ARG A 43 10.72 -11.08 -12.28
CA ARG A 43 10.08 -11.83 -13.38
C ARG A 43 10.06 -13.34 -13.20
N ASP A 44 10.76 -13.87 -12.21
CA ASP A 44 10.90 -15.32 -12.02
C ASP A 44 9.71 -15.97 -11.31
N SER A 45 8.82 -15.17 -10.72
CA SER A 45 7.63 -15.68 -10.03
C SER A 45 6.38 -14.84 -10.28
N ARG A 46 5.25 -15.53 -10.35
CA ARG A 46 3.91 -14.93 -10.44
C ARG A 46 3.34 -14.53 -9.07
N SER A 47 3.91 -15.05 -7.99
CA SER A 47 3.47 -14.77 -6.63
C SER A 47 4.66 -14.52 -5.70
N LEU A 48 4.51 -13.56 -4.79
CA LEU A 48 5.50 -13.29 -3.74
C LEU A 48 4.96 -13.80 -2.41
N ASN A 49 5.68 -14.67 -1.70
CA ASN A 49 5.36 -14.96 -0.31
C ASN A 49 5.89 -13.81 0.56
N ILE A 50 5.00 -13.00 1.12
CA ILE A 50 5.42 -11.82 1.91
C ILE A 50 6.11 -12.22 3.21
N LEU A 51 5.95 -13.45 3.71
CA LEU A 51 6.62 -13.93 4.92
C LEU A 51 8.14 -13.96 4.75
N ALA A 52 8.65 -14.01 3.51
CA ALA A 52 10.07 -13.78 3.24
C ALA A 52 10.56 -12.42 3.76
N LEU A 53 9.67 -11.43 3.87
CA LEU A 53 9.95 -10.11 4.44
C LEU A 53 9.70 -10.04 5.95
N ALA A 54 8.91 -10.96 6.53
CA ALA A 54 8.55 -10.93 7.94
C ALA A 54 9.76 -11.12 8.88
N ASN A 55 10.83 -11.76 8.39
CA ASN A 55 12.10 -11.88 9.14
C ASN A 55 12.88 -10.56 9.26
N LEU A 56 12.51 -9.53 8.49
CA LEU A 56 13.16 -8.23 8.46
C LEU A 56 12.50 -7.29 9.48
N GLN A 57 13.04 -7.27 10.71
CA GLN A 57 12.38 -6.65 11.87
C GLN A 57 12.17 -5.14 11.71
N ASN A 58 13.11 -4.45 11.07
CA ASN A 58 13.11 -3.00 10.91
C ASN A 58 12.71 -2.54 9.49
N LEU A 59 12.10 -3.42 8.70
CA LEU A 59 11.74 -3.08 7.34
C LEU A 59 10.74 -1.92 7.33
N TYR A 60 11.17 -0.76 6.82
CA TYR A 60 10.42 0.48 6.76
C TYR A 60 9.66 0.62 5.45
N SER A 61 10.25 0.17 4.34
CA SER A 61 9.59 0.26 3.04
C SER A 61 9.81 -0.91 2.12
N ILE A 62 8.79 -1.17 1.30
CA ILE A 62 8.90 -2.02 0.11
C ILE A 62 8.55 -1.24 -1.15
N LYS A 63 9.37 -1.39 -2.19
CA LYS A 63 9.14 -0.89 -3.53
C LYS A 63 9.14 -2.03 -4.53
N CYS A 64 8.12 -2.14 -5.37
CA CYS A 64 8.11 -3.05 -6.50
C CYS A 64 8.10 -2.22 -7.79
N THR A 65 9.11 -2.40 -8.63
CA THR A 65 9.30 -1.66 -9.87
C THR A 65 9.47 -2.62 -11.03
N ASN A 66 8.61 -2.49 -12.04
CA ASN A 66 8.65 -3.30 -13.26
C ASN A 66 8.55 -4.81 -12.99
N CYS A 67 7.81 -5.21 -11.95
CA CYS A 67 7.51 -6.62 -11.66
C CYS A 67 6.35 -7.07 -12.56
N MET A 68 6.66 -7.39 -13.81
CA MET A 68 5.68 -7.57 -14.87
C MET A 68 4.90 -8.88 -14.76
N ASP A 69 5.45 -9.91 -14.12
CA ASP A 69 4.82 -11.23 -13.97
C ASP A 69 4.14 -11.43 -12.61
N LEU A 70 4.47 -10.57 -11.63
CA LEU A 70 3.93 -10.63 -10.27
C LEU A 70 2.44 -10.26 -10.27
N LYS A 71 1.59 -11.25 -10.00
CA LYS A 71 0.12 -11.15 -9.97
C LYS A 71 -0.44 -10.91 -8.58
N GLU A 72 0.23 -11.45 -7.58
CA GLU A 72 -0.26 -11.48 -6.21
C GLU A 72 0.89 -11.52 -5.21
N VAL A 73 0.61 -11.03 -4.01
CA VAL A 73 1.44 -11.23 -2.83
C VAL A 73 0.64 -12.11 -1.89
N LYS A 74 1.18 -13.30 -1.60
CA LYS A 74 0.53 -14.33 -0.79
C LYS A 74 0.92 -14.20 0.67
N ILE A 75 -0.04 -14.54 1.52
CA ILE A 75 0.08 -14.65 2.96
C ILE A 75 -0.52 -16.00 3.33
N GLU A 76 0.26 -16.87 3.94
CA GLU A 76 -0.23 -18.17 4.39
C GLU A 76 -1.09 -17.95 5.66
N SER A 77 -2.38 -18.30 5.57
CA SER A 77 -3.43 -17.97 6.55
C SER A 77 -3.33 -18.74 7.87
N ASN A 78 -2.57 -19.84 7.89
CA ASN A 78 -2.31 -20.70 9.04
C ASN A 78 -1.43 -20.06 10.14
N ILE A 79 -1.00 -18.79 9.98
CA ILE A 79 -0.16 -18.06 10.95
C ILE A 79 -0.85 -16.76 11.44
N VAL A 80 -2.15 -16.58 11.18
CA VAL A 80 -2.90 -15.36 11.53
C VAL A 80 -3.19 -15.24 13.04
N GLU A 81 -2.94 -16.28 13.83
CA GLU A 81 -3.02 -16.20 15.30
C GLU A 81 -1.81 -15.49 15.91
N GLY A 82 -1.98 -14.20 16.23
CA GLY A 82 -1.09 -13.43 17.11
C GLY A 82 -0.02 -12.60 16.40
N ALA A 83 0.00 -12.56 15.07
CA ALA A 83 1.12 -11.99 14.37
C ALA A 83 1.06 -10.47 14.15
N ARG A 84 2.00 -9.79 14.79
CA ARG A 84 2.37 -8.39 14.55
C ARG A 84 3.25 -8.27 13.30
N TYR A 85 2.74 -8.65 12.13
CA TYR A 85 3.51 -8.48 10.89
C TYR A 85 3.62 -7.00 10.51
N PHE A 86 4.75 -6.62 9.94
CA PHE A 86 5.03 -5.33 9.29
C PHE A 86 4.63 -4.05 10.07
N HIS A 87 4.65 -4.06 11.40
CA HIS A 87 4.43 -2.85 12.21
C HIS A 87 5.49 -1.77 11.98
N SER A 88 6.62 -2.09 11.36
CA SER A 88 7.67 -1.17 10.90
C SER A 88 7.39 -0.60 9.51
N PHE A 89 6.50 -1.19 8.69
CA PHE A 89 6.17 -0.66 7.35
C PHE A 89 5.52 0.71 7.47
N ARG A 90 6.13 1.68 6.80
CA ARG A 90 5.61 3.04 6.63
C ARG A 90 5.36 3.38 5.17
N PHE A 91 6.08 2.75 4.24
CA PHE A 91 5.98 3.08 2.82
C PHE A 91 5.81 1.84 1.94
N VAL A 92 4.81 1.87 1.07
CA VAL A 92 4.61 0.90 -0.01
C VAL A 92 4.57 1.63 -1.35
N GLY A 93 5.42 1.22 -2.28
CA GLY A 93 5.47 1.77 -3.63
C GLY A 93 5.34 0.67 -4.69
N LEU A 94 4.32 0.73 -5.54
CA LEU A 94 4.17 -0.15 -6.70
C LEU A 94 4.26 0.68 -7.98
N THR A 95 5.19 0.35 -8.86
CA THR A 95 5.38 1.05 -10.14
C THR A 95 5.52 0.05 -11.28
N TYR A 96 4.63 0.12 -12.27
CA TYR A 96 4.63 -0.76 -13.44
C TYR A 96 4.51 -2.25 -13.12
N CYS A 97 3.76 -2.63 -12.08
CA CYS A 97 3.40 -4.02 -11.76
C CYS A 97 2.10 -4.39 -12.51
N LYS A 98 2.21 -4.65 -13.82
CA LYS A 98 1.04 -4.69 -14.72
C LYS A 98 0.08 -5.86 -14.50
N GLN A 99 0.51 -6.94 -13.86
CA GLN A 99 -0.31 -8.14 -13.63
C GLN A 99 -0.92 -8.21 -12.23
N MET A 100 -0.54 -7.29 -11.32
CA MET A 100 -1.06 -7.23 -9.95
C MET A 100 -2.56 -6.89 -9.98
N ARG A 101 -3.38 -7.68 -9.27
CA ARG A 101 -4.85 -7.54 -9.24
C ARG A 101 -5.38 -6.78 -8.03
N ASP A 102 -4.76 -6.99 -6.87
CA ASP A 102 -5.04 -6.32 -5.61
C ASP A 102 -3.75 -6.04 -4.82
N VAL A 103 -3.86 -5.26 -3.75
CA VAL A 103 -2.77 -4.97 -2.82
C VAL A 103 -3.18 -5.34 -1.39
N SER A 104 -4.06 -6.32 -1.20
CA SER A 104 -4.69 -6.61 0.10
C SER A 104 -3.69 -6.90 1.21
N TRP A 105 -2.49 -7.37 0.89
CA TRP A 105 -1.42 -7.59 1.87
C TRP A 105 -1.03 -6.34 2.68
N VAL A 106 -1.40 -5.13 2.27
CA VAL A 106 -1.18 -3.91 3.07
C VAL A 106 -2.03 -3.85 4.32
N ILE A 107 -3.07 -4.69 4.47
CA ILE A 107 -3.81 -4.80 5.75
C ILE A 107 -2.91 -5.25 6.90
N PHE A 108 -1.82 -5.97 6.58
CA PHE A 108 -0.82 -6.41 7.55
C PHE A 108 0.22 -5.33 7.86
N ALA A 109 0.08 -4.10 7.35
CA ALA A 109 0.93 -2.96 7.65
C ALA A 109 0.13 -1.87 8.38
N PRO A 110 -0.20 -2.06 9.68
CA PRO A 110 -1.13 -1.18 10.42
C PRO A 110 -0.61 0.25 10.61
N HIS A 111 0.70 0.46 10.45
CA HIS A 111 1.35 1.77 10.57
C HIS A 111 1.74 2.38 9.23
N LEU A 112 1.15 1.92 8.12
CA LEU A 112 1.44 2.45 6.79
C LEU A 112 1.13 3.95 6.73
N GLU A 113 2.12 4.75 6.36
CA GLU A 113 2.04 6.22 6.24
C GLU A 113 1.86 6.64 4.77
N LYS A 114 2.44 5.90 3.82
CA LYS A 114 2.45 6.28 2.40
C LYS A 114 2.19 5.08 1.50
N LEU A 115 1.22 5.22 0.61
CA LEU A 115 0.89 4.23 -0.41
C LEU A 115 0.92 4.90 -1.80
N LEU A 116 1.90 4.53 -2.62
CA LEU A 116 2.04 5.05 -3.98
C LEU A 116 1.91 3.91 -4.99
N ILE A 117 0.96 4.01 -5.91
CA ILE A 117 0.68 2.99 -6.94
C ILE A 117 0.60 3.65 -8.30
N ARG A 118 1.51 3.30 -9.20
CA ARG A 118 1.64 3.95 -10.51
C ARG A 118 1.77 2.96 -11.67
N GLY A 119 0.91 3.07 -12.68
CA GLY A 119 1.02 2.27 -13.91
C GLY A 119 0.77 0.77 -13.73
N CYS A 120 -0.01 0.38 -12.71
CA CYS A 120 -0.42 -1.01 -12.47
C CYS A 120 -1.76 -1.27 -13.17
N ASN A 121 -1.71 -1.69 -14.44
CA ASN A 121 -2.88 -1.65 -15.33
C ASN A 121 -3.98 -2.68 -15.03
N SER A 122 -3.66 -3.77 -14.32
CA SER A 122 -4.63 -4.81 -13.96
C SER A 122 -5.22 -4.65 -12.56
N LEU A 123 -4.81 -3.60 -11.82
CA LEU A 123 -5.25 -3.36 -10.46
C LEU A 123 -6.66 -2.80 -10.48
N GLU A 124 -7.61 -3.52 -9.87
CA GLU A 124 -9.03 -3.13 -9.80
C GLU A 124 -9.41 -2.57 -8.44
N GLU A 125 -8.75 -3.06 -7.39
CA GLU A 125 -8.97 -2.65 -6.01
C GLU A 125 -7.66 -2.63 -5.23
N ILE A 126 -7.56 -1.79 -4.19
CA ILE A 126 -6.39 -1.84 -3.30
C ILE A 126 -6.60 -2.96 -2.28
N ILE A 127 -7.77 -3.00 -1.64
CA ILE A 127 -8.16 -4.05 -0.71
C ILE A 127 -9.34 -4.82 -1.30
N SER A 128 -9.11 -6.11 -1.55
CA SER A 128 -10.13 -7.06 -2.00
C SER A 128 -11.02 -7.51 -0.85
N GLU A 129 -12.33 -7.48 -1.08
CA GLU A 129 -13.36 -7.94 -0.12
C GLU A 129 -13.22 -9.43 0.18
N GLU A 130 -13.03 -10.26 -0.86
CA GLU A 130 -12.88 -11.72 -0.76
C GLU A 130 -11.74 -12.11 0.20
N LYS A 131 -10.63 -11.37 0.16
CA LYS A 131 -9.44 -11.63 0.99
C LYS A 131 -9.54 -11.07 2.40
N LEU A 132 -10.53 -10.22 2.70
CA LEU A 132 -10.74 -9.71 4.05
C LEU A 132 -11.49 -10.73 4.88
N ASP A 133 -12.53 -11.35 4.32
CA ASP A 133 -13.32 -12.39 4.98
C ASP A 133 -12.46 -13.60 5.40
N GLU A 134 -11.43 -13.93 4.62
CA GLU A 134 -10.45 -14.97 4.96
C GLU A 134 -9.54 -14.62 6.15
N VAL A 135 -9.37 -13.33 6.46
CA VAL A 135 -8.44 -12.81 7.48
C VAL A 135 -9.18 -12.35 8.75
N THR A 136 -10.49 -12.07 8.67
CA THR A 136 -11.25 -11.43 9.76
C THR A 136 -12.44 -12.24 10.27
N GLU A 137 -12.19 -13.26 11.12
CA GLU A 137 -13.07 -13.52 12.28
C GLU A 137 -12.80 -12.54 13.44
N SER A 138 -11.74 -11.75 13.32
CA SER A 138 -11.23 -10.82 14.32
C SER A 138 -11.44 -9.36 13.90
N LYS A 139 -11.77 -8.50 14.87
CA LYS A 139 -12.11 -7.06 14.80
C LYS A 139 -11.00 -6.14 14.22
N ALA A 140 -10.28 -6.54 13.18
CA ALA A 140 -9.12 -5.85 12.65
C ALA A 140 -9.43 -4.58 11.80
N ASN A 141 -10.70 -4.34 11.47
CA ASN A 141 -11.10 -3.26 10.56
C ASN A 141 -11.02 -1.84 11.15
N THR A 142 -10.80 -1.68 12.47
CA THR A 142 -10.79 -0.34 13.10
C THR A 142 -9.51 0.46 12.85
N ASN A 143 -8.40 -0.19 12.48
CA ASN A 143 -7.09 0.44 12.36
C ASN A 143 -6.55 0.54 10.93
N LEU A 144 -7.30 0.03 9.93
CA LEU A 144 -6.87 0.06 8.53
C LEU A 144 -6.62 1.51 8.08
N PHE A 145 -5.41 1.77 7.57
CA PHE A 145 -4.96 3.09 7.13
C PHE A 145 -5.12 4.21 8.17
N SER A 146 -5.16 3.87 9.47
CA SER A 146 -5.23 4.85 10.57
C SER A 146 -4.03 5.80 10.64
N ARG A 147 -2.87 5.38 10.14
CA ARG A 147 -1.63 6.18 10.06
C ARG A 147 -1.35 6.74 8.67
N LEU A 148 -2.21 6.46 7.68
CA LEU A 148 -1.95 6.84 6.29
C LEU A 148 -2.00 8.36 6.14
N GLU A 149 -0.90 8.93 5.66
CA GLU A 149 -0.72 10.36 5.43
C GLU A 149 -0.84 10.72 3.95
N GLU A 150 -0.37 9.84 3.06
CA GLU A 150 -0.34 10.09 1.62
C GLU A 150 -0.79 8.87 0.80
N LEU A 151 -1.77 9.10 -0.07
CA LEU A 151 -2.22 8.16 -1.08
C LEU A 151 -1.99 8.75 -2.48
N ASP A 152 -1.22 8.07 -3.32
CA ASP A 152 -0.96 8.46 -4.71
C ASP A 152 -1.32 7.31 -5.65
N LEU A 153 -2.32 7.54 -6.49
CA LEU A 153 -2.81 6.61 -7.49
C LEU A 153 -2.66 7.27 -8.86
N CYS A 154 -1.82 6.69 -9.71
CA CYS A 154 -1.50 7.28 -11.01
C CYS A 154 -1.54 6.26 -12.14
N ARG A 155 -2.25 6.56 -13.24
CA ARG A 155 -2.33 5.69 -14.43
C ARG A 155 -2.82 4.28 -14.09
N LEU A 156 -3.96 4.18 -13.42
CA LEU A 156 -4.60 2.92 -13.04
C LEU A 156 -5.93 2.78 -13.80
N PRO A 157 -5.92 2.33 -15.07
CA PRO A 157 -7.08 2.37 -15.95
C PRO A 157 -8.27 1.52 -15.48
N LYS A 158 -8.01 0.45 -14.72
CA LYS A 158 -9.04 -0.49 -14.24
C LYS A 158 -9.42 -0.31 -12.77
N MET A 159 -8.78 0.62 -12.05
CA MET A 159 -9.02 0.83 -10.63
C MET A 159 -10.45 1.34 -10.40
N LYS A 160 -11.27 0.55 -9.70
CA LYS A 160 -12.68 0.83 -9.42
C LYS A 160 -12.86 1.42 -8.02
N THR A 161 -12.20 0.83 -7.03
CA THR A 161 -12.34 1.22 -5.62
C THR A 161 -11.03 1.08 -4.86
N ILE A 162 -10.86 1.85 -3.79
CA ILE A 162 -9.76 1.63 -2.84
C ILE A 162 -10.12 0.48 -1.87
N TYR A 163 -11.37 0.45 -1.41
CA TYR A 163 -11.92 -0.45 -0.41
C TYR A 163 -13.46 -0.26 -0.38
N TYR A 164 -14.24 -1.25 0.06
CA TYR A 164 -15.72 -1.16 -0.02
C TYR A 164 -16.35 -0.35 1.11
N HIS A 165 -15.67 -0.20 2.26
CA HIS A 165 -16.17 0.56 3.40
C HIS A 165 -15.48 1.91 3.54
N ALA A 166 -16.19 2.91 4.06
CA ALA A 166 -15.62 4.22 4.38
C ALA A 166 -14.53 4.08 5.45
N LEU A 167 -13.49 4.92 5.36
CA LEU A 167 -12.35 4.89 6.29
C LEU A 167 -12.13 6.25 6.97
N PRO A 168 -11.78 6.27 8.27
CA PRO A 168 -11.68 7.50 9.04
C PRO A 168 -10.45 8.35 8.68
N PHE A 169 -9.37 7.74 8.16
CA PHE A 169 -8.17 8.45 7.68
C PHE A 169 -7.68 9.60 8.59
N PRO A 170 -7.47 9.39 9.90
CA PRO A 170 -7.26 10.49 10.85
C PRO A 170 -5.94 11.24 10.66
N GLN A 171 -4.97 10.67 9.94
CA GLN A 171 -3.66 11.28 9.64
C GLN A 171 -3.51 11.71 8.18
N LEU A 172 -4.55 11.57 7.36
CA LEU A 172 -4.44 11.77 5.91
C LEU A 172 -4.28 13.25 5.57
N LYS A 173 -3.19 13.57 4.87
CA LYS A 173 -2.79 14.93 4.48
C LYS A 173 -2.89 15.12 2.97
N LYS A 174 -2.73 14.06 2.19
CA LYS A 174 -2.70 14.15 0.73
C LYS A 174 -3.32 12.93 0.03
N ILE A 175 -4.19 13.21 -0.92
CA ILE A 175 -4.64 12.26 -1.95
C ILE A 175 -4.23 12.82 -3.31
N SER A 176 -3.69 11.98 -4.18
CA SER A 176 -3.39 12.33 -5.57
C SER A 176 -3.93 11.24 -6.48
N ILE A 177 -4.89 11.57 -7.35
CA ILE A 177 -5.53 10.63 -8.29
C ILE A 177 -5.43 11.21 -9.69
N VAL A 178 -4.62 10.58 -10.54
CA VAL A 178 -4.31 11.08 -11.89
C VAL A 178 -4.40 9.92 -12.88
N LYS A 179 -5.17 10.07 -13.97
CA LYS A 179 -5.36 9.04 -15.00
C LYS A 179 -5.91 7.73 -14.42
N CYS A 180 -6.92 7.84 -13.56
CA CYS A 180 -7.66 6.71 -12.97
C CYS A 180 -9.16 6.85 -13.30
N PRO A 181 -9.56 6.61 -14.56
CA PRO A 181 -10.89 7.00 -15.08
C PRO A 181 -12.06 6.23 -14.45
N MET A 182 -11.81 5.03 -13.89
CA MET A 182 -12.85 4.20 -13.26
C MET A 182 -13.01 4.47 -11.76
N LEU A 183 -12.07 5.18 -11.13
CA LEU A 183 -12.09 5.42 -9.69
C LEU A 183 -12.96 6.64 -9.37
N LYS A 184 -14.21 6.42 -8.99
CA LYS A 184 -15.15 7.51 -8.69
C LYS A 184 -15.38 7.76 -7.20
N LYS A 185 -15.03 6.81 -6.33
CA LYS A 185 -15.24 6.90 -4.88
C LYS A 185 -13.92 7.06 -4.13
N LEU A 186 -13.88 8.01 -3.19
CA LEU A 186 -12.69 8.31 -2.37
C LEU A 186 -12.72 7.70 -0.97
N LEU A 187 -13.87 7.16 -0.55
CA LEU A 187 -14.09 6.58 0.80
C LEU A 187 -13.89 7.58 1.95
N LEU A 188 -14.05 8.86 1.63
CA LEU A 188 -14.12 9.92 2.62
C LEU A 188 -15.58 10.07 3.05
N ASN A 189 -15.80 10.24 4.35
CA ASN A 189 -17.04 10.72 4.94
C ASN A 189 -16.80 12.08 5.61
N SER A 190 -17.86 12.73 6.09
CA SER A 190 -17.78 14.06 6.71
C SER A 190 -16.86 14.16 7.94
N ASN A 191 -16.48 13.03 8.54
CA ASN A 191 -15.51 12.96 9.65
C ASN A 191 -14.12 12.48 9.23
N SER A 192 -13.91 12.08 7.98
CA SER A 192 -12.61 11.63 7.49
C SER A 192 -11.58 12.77 7.54
N ALA A 193 -10.35 12.48 7.94
CA ALA A 193 -9.26 13.47 8.04
C ALA A 193 -9.62 14.74 8.84
N LYS A 194 -10.58 14.65 9.76
CA LYS A 194 -11.04 15.80 10.56
C LYS A 194 -9.88 16.43 11.33
N GLY A 195 -9.75 17.75 11.21
CA GLY A 195 -8.64 18.51 11.81
C GLY A 195 -7.35 18.51 10.98
N GLN A 196 -7.29 17.77 9.88
CA GLN A 196 -6.15 17.80 8.95
C GLN A 196 -6.36 18.82 7.83
N ARG A 197 -5.27 19.39 7.33
CA ARG A 197 -5.27 20.19 6.10
C ARG A 197 -5.13 19.27 4.89
N LEU A 198 -6.18 18.51 4.58
CA LEU A 198 -6.19 17.58 3.45
C LEU A 198 -6.08 18.31 2.12
N ILE A 199 -5.18 17.84 1.25
CA ILE A 199 -5.04 18.28 -0.14
C ILE A 199 -5.43 17.11 -1.06
N ILE A 200 -6.39 17.34 -1.95
CA ILE A 200 -6.80 16.36 -2.96
C ILE A 200 -6.36 16.87 -4.33
N LYS A 201 -5.52 16.11 -5.02
CA LYS A 201 -5.04 16.41 -6.37
C LYS A 201 -5.65 15.47 -7.39
N GLY A 202 -6.01 16.01 -8.55
CA GLY A 202 -6.47 15.21 -9.67
C GLY A 202 -6.96 16.03 -10.84
N GLU A 203 -7.39 15.34 -11.89
CA GLU A 203 -7.88 15.96 -13.12
C GLU A 203 -9.23 16.67 -12.86
N LYS A 204 -9.44 17.86 -13.45
CA LYS A 204 -10.69 18.62 -13.27
C LYS A 204 -11.93 17.85 -13.71
N GLY A 205 -11.81 17.04 -14.76
CA GLY A 205 -12.90 16.18 -15.24
C GLY A 205 -13.25 15.13 -14.21
N TRP A 206 -12.24 14.37 -13.78
CA TRP A 206 -12.38 13.36 -12.72
C TRP A 206 -13.04 13.92 -11.45
N TRP A 207 -12.63 15.11 -10.98
CA TRP A 207 -13.20 15.72 -9.77
C TRP A 207 -14.71 15.98 -9.86
N LYS A 208 -15.24 16.28 -11.05
CA LYS A 208 -16.67 16.48 -11.27
C LYS A 208 -17.46 15.17 -11.20
N ASP A 209 -16.80 14.06 -11.55
CA ASP A 209 -17.39 12.72 -11.61
C ASP A 209 -17.22 11.95 -10.29
N VAL A 210 -16.59 12.55 -9.27
CA VAL A 210 -16.45 11.95 -7.93
C VAL A 210 -17.83 11.76 -7.30
N GLU A 211 -18.11 10.51 -6.92
CA GLU A 211 -19.29 10.10 -6.19
C GLU A 211 -19.03 10.26 -4.69
N TRP A 212 -19.71 11.23 -4.09
CA TRP A 212 -19.65 11.52 -2.65
C TRP A 212 -20.69 10.70 -1.89
N GLU A 213 -20.39 10.36 -0.64
CA GLU A 213 -21.33 9.63 0.24
C GLU A 213 -22.60 10.46 0.48
N ASP A 214 -22.44 11.74 0.76
CA ASP A 214 -23.52 12.70 0.96
C ASP A 214 -23.04 14.13 0.63
N GLU A 215 -23.97 15.09 0.56
CA GLU A 215 -23.67 16.49 0.24
C GLU A 215 -22.81 17.16 1.33
N SER A 216 -22.86 16.67 2.57
CA SER A 216 -22.05 17.21 3.68
C SER A 216 -20.57 16.88 3.48
N THR A 217 -20.27 15.65 3.07
CA THR A 217 -18.95 15.15 2.73
C THR A 217 -18.41 15.91 1.52
N ARG A 218 -19.22 16.06 0.48
CA ARG A 218 -18.86 16.86 -0.70
C ARG A 218 -18.47 18.28 -0.33
N THR A 219 -19.29 18.95 0.47
CA THR A 219 -19.07 20.34 0.89
C THR A 219 -17.81 20.46 1.74
N ALA A 220 -17.55 19.49 2.63
CA ALA A 220 -16.38 19.48 3.51
C ALA A 220 -15.05 19.41 2.73
N PHE A 221 -15.00 18.63 1.63
CA PHE A 221 -13.77 18.43 0.86
C PHE A 221 -13.65 19.28 -0.40
N LEU A 222 -14.70 20.01 -0.80
CA LEU A 222 -14.68 20.92 -1.93
C LEU A 222 -13.49 21.92 -1.90
N PRO A 223 -13.16 22.55 -0.74
CA PRO A 223 -12.03 23.48 -0.63
C PRO A 223 -10.65 22.80 -0.71
N SER A 224 -10.58 21.48 -0.47
CA SER A 224 -9.33 20.71 -0.45
C SER A 224 -8.79 20.39 -1.84
N PHE A 225 -9.60 20.54 -2.90
CA PHE A 225 -9.21 20.18 -4.25
C PHE A 225 -8.19 21.15 -4.86
N LYS A 226 -7.14 20.57 -5.47
CA LYS A 226 -6.10 21.26 -6.23
C LYS A 226 -5.94 20.56 -7.58
N PRO A 227 -6.42 21.15 -8.68
CA PRO A 227 -6.35 20.50 -9.99
C PRO A 227 -4.90 20.27 -10.42
N GLN A 228 -4.66 19.16 -11.11
CA GLN A 228 -3.36 18.75 -11.65
C GLN A 228 -3.49 18.29 -13.10
#